data_AF-A0A3P3EMM4-F1
#
_entry.id   AF-A0A3P3EMM4-F1
#
_cell.length_a   1.000
_cell.length_b   1.000
_cell.length_c   1.000
_cell.angle_alpha   90.00
_cell.angle_beta   90.00
_cell.angle_gamma   90.00
#
_symmetry.space_group_name_H-M   'P 1'
#
loop_
_entity.id
_entity.type
_entity.pdbx_description
1 polymer ?
#
loop_
_entity_poly.entity_id
_entity_poly.type
_entity_poly.pdbx_seq_one_letter_code
_entity_poly.pdbx_strand_id
1 'polypeptide(L)' 'MPAPSTPESRALAKLAWEAAWERLGNALQPPAGYPAATPEQLVECFDVAQARLDEVRAAYGVPQDR' A
#
# COMPACT_ATOMS: atom_id res chain seq x y z
N MET A 1 16.86 14.38 11.50
CA MET A 1 15.78 13.41 11.78
C MET A 1 14.54 13.88 11.06
N PRO A 2 13.78 13.03 10.35
CA PRO A 2 12.46 13.44 9.84
C PRO A 2 11.60 13.86 11.04
N ALA A 3 10.86 14.96 10.90
CA ALA A 3 9.94 15.41 11.94
C ALA A 3 8.90 14.31 12.21
N PRO A 4 8.51 14.06 13.47
CA PRO A 4 7.50 13.05 13.77
C PRO A 4 6.20 13.43 13.07
N SER A 5 5.66 12.52 12.26
CA SER A 5 4.39 12.73 11.57
C SER A 5 3.25 12.88 12.58
N THR A 6 2.27 13.74 12.27
CA THR A 6 1.10 13.97 13.13
C THR A 6 0.23 12.70 13.19
N PRO A 7 -0.61 12.53 14.24
CA PRO A 7 -1.55 11.43 14.31
C PRO A 7 -2.47 11.33 13.08
N GLU A 8 -2.89 12.47 12.54
CA GLU A 8 -3.71 12.57 11.33
C GLU A 8 -2.95 12.05 10.10
N SER A 9 -1.70 12.48 9.88
CA SER A 9 -0.88 11.97 8.78
C SER A 9 -0.63 10.46 8.87
N ARG A 10 -0.46 9.92 10.09
CA ARG A 10 -0.34 8.46 10.31
C ARG A 10 -1.62 7.71 9.99
N ALA A 11 -2.77 8.28 10.36
CA ALA A 11 -4.07 7.68 10.06
C ALA A 11 -4.33 7.63 8.56
N LEU A 12 -4.06 8.72 7.85
CA LEU A 12 -4.17 8.79 6.38
C LEU A 12 -3.25 7.79 5.68
N ALA A 13 -1.97 7.70 6.10
CA ALA A 13 -1.03 6.73 5.54
C ALA A 13 -1.50 5.28 5.76
N LYS A 14 -2.01 4.96 6.96
CA LYS A 14 -2.56 3.64 7.28
C LYS A 14 -3.76 3.29 6.39
N LEU A 15 -4.72 4.20 6.24
CA LEU A 15 -5.90 3.98 5.39
C LEU A 15 -5.52 3.80 3.91
N ALA A 16 -4.57 4.59 3.42
CA ALA A 16 -4.06 4.46 2.06
C ALA A 16 -3.38 3.10 1.83
N TRP A 17 -2.62 2.60 2.80
CA TRP A 17 -2.05 1.26 2.77
C TRP A 17 -3.10 0.16 2.79
N GLU A 18 -4.12 0.26 3.65
CA GLU A 18 -5.20 -0.73 3.70
C GLU A 18 -5.95 -0.82 2.36
N ALA A 19 -6.25 0.31 1.74
CA ALA A 19 -6.90 0.35 0.43
C ALA A 19 -6.02 -0.26 -0.69
N ALA A 20 -4.72 0.04 -0.68
CA ALA A 20 -3.79 -0.53 -1.66
C ALA A 20 -3.58 -2.04 -1.46
N TRP A 21 -3.52 -2.49 -0.20
CA TRP A 21 -3.40 -3.90 0.15
C TRP A 21 -4.65 -4.68 -0.26
N GLU A 22 -5.84 -4.14 -0.01
CA GLU A 22 -7.10 -4.75 -0.46
C GLU A 22 -7.14 -4.87 -1.99
N ARG A 23 -6.72 -3.82 -2.70
CA ARG A 23 -6.65 -3.83 -4.17
C ARG A 23 -5.70 -4.91 -4.69
N LEU A 24 -4.52 -5.05 -4.09
CA LEU A 24 -3.57 -6.10 -4.45
C LEU A 24 -4.15 -7.49 -4.16
N GLY A 25 -4.79 -7.67 -3.01
CA GLY A 25 -5.47 -8.92 -2.65
C GLY A 25 -6.53 -9.31 -3.68
N ASN A 26 -7.37 -8.37 -4.09
CA ASN A 26 -8.39 -8.56 -5.12
C ASN A 26 -7.78 -8.83 -6.51
N ALA A 27 -6.61 -8.28 -6.82
CA ALA A 27 -5.94 -8.55 -8.09
C ALA A 27 -5.33 -9.96 -8.13
N LEU A 28 -4.74 -10.41 -7.02
CA LEU A 28 -4.16 -11.75 -6.87
C LEU A 28 -5.22 -12.86 -6.74
N GLN A 29 -6.30 -12.55 -6.03
CA GLN A 29 -7.41 -13.46 -5.76
C GLN A 29 -8.72 -12.72 -6.05
N PRO A 30 -9.10 -12.63 -7.35
CA PRO A 30 -10.32 -11.96 -7.74
C PRO A 30 -11.55 -12.62 -7.09
N PRO A 31 -12.54 -11.82 -6.63
CA PRO A 31 -13.80 -12.35 -6.15
C PRO A 31 -14.52 -13.18 -7.22
N ALA A 32 -15.43 -14.06 -6.79
CA ALA A 32 -16.19 -14.90 -7.70
C ALA A 32 -16.93 -14.05 -8.75
N GLY A 33 -16.78 -14.41 -10.04
CA GLY A 33 -17.39 -13.71 -11.16
C GLY A 33 -16.59 -12.53 -11.72
N TYR A 34 -15.44 -12.18 -11.13
CA TYR A 34 -14.55 -11.16 -11.66
C TYR A 34 -13.46 -11.79 -12.55
N PRO A 35 -12.99 -11.07 -13.59
CA PRO A 35 -11.88 -11.53 -14.40
C PRO A 35 -10.57 -11.52 -13.60
N ALA A 36 -9.64 -12.38 -13.99
CA ALA A 36 -8.27 -12.33 -13.47
C ALA A 36 -7.58 -11.03 -13.92
N ALA A 37 -6.75 -10.47 -13.04
CA ALA A 37 -5.92 -9.32 -13.37
C ALA A 37 -4.90 -9.69 -14.45
N THR A 38 -4.61 -8.75 -15.36
CA THR A 38 -3.51 -8.91 -16.33
C THR A 38 -2.15 -8.73 -15.64
N PRO A 39 -1.04 -9.19 -16.25
CA PRO A 39 0.30 -8.95 -15.71
C PRO A 39 0.59 -7.48 -15.45
N GLU A 40 0.16 -6.57 -16.34
CA GLU A 40 0.36 -5.13 -16.21
C GLU A 40 -0.42 -4.57 -15.01
N GLN A 41 -1.65 -5.05 -14.80
CA GLN A 41 -2.47 -4.66 -13.64
C GLN A 41 -1.88 -5.18 -12.33
N LEU A 42 -1.28 -6.37 -12.34
CA LEU A 42 -0.56 -6.90 -11.18
C LEU A 42 0.65 -6.04 -10.84
N VAL A 43 1.48 -5.68 -11.83
CA VAL A 43 2.62 -4.78 -11.64
C VAL A 43 2.17 -3.46 -11.00
N GLU A 44 1.12 -2.83 -11.55
CA GLU A 44 0.58 -1.59 -10.99
C GLU A 44 0.13 -1.77 -9.52
N CYS A 45 -0.57 -2.86 -9.20
CA CYS A 45 -1.02 -3.12 -7.84
C CYS A 45 0.15 -3.33 -6.87
N PHE A 46 1.21 -4.03 -7.29
CA PHE A 46 2.43 -4.20 -6.49
C PHE A 46 3.15 -2.88 -6.26
N ASP A 47 3.34 -2.07 -7.32
CA ASP A 47 4.02 -0.77 -7.22
C ASP A 47 3.27 0.18 -6.29
N VAL A 48 1.95 0.25 -6.42
CA VAL A 48 1.10 1.08 -5.55
C VAL A 48 1.16 0.60 -4.11
N ALA A 49 1.05 -0.71 -3.87
CA ALA A 49 1.14 -1.28 -2.53
C ALA A 49 2.51 -0.95 -1.90
N GLN A 50 3.60 -1.17 -2.62
CA GLN A 50 4.95 -0.86 -2.13
C GLN A 50 5.10 0.61 -1.78
N ALA A 51 4.65 1.52 -2.65
CA ALA A 51 4.69 2.96 -2.38
C ALA A 51 3.90 3.36 -1.13
N ARG A 52 2.69 2.79 -0.92
CA ARG A 52 1.90 3.07 0.29
C ARG A 52 2.54 2.50 1.55
N LEU A 53 3.16 1.32 1.47
CA LEU A 53 3.89 0.74 2.60
C LEU A 53 5.08 1.62 3.01
N ASP A 54 5.78 2.19 2.04
CA ASP A 54 6.90 3.09 2.29
C ASP A 54 6.44 4.40 2.94
N GLU A 55 5.28 4.93 2.55
CA GLU A 55 4.65 6.06 3.25
C GLU A 55 4.28 5.74 4.69
N VAL A 56 3.75 4.55 4.97
CA VAL A 56 3.48 4.10 6.35
C VAL A 56 4.78 4.01 7.15
N ARG A 57 5.82 3.39 6.60
CA ARG A 57 7.14 3.31 7.26
C ARG A 57 7.66 4.71 7.62
N ALA A 58 7.63 5.64 6.67
CA ALA A 58 8.03 7.02 6.90
C ALA A 58 7.18 7.70 7.98
N ALA A 59 5.85 7.50 7.96
CA ALA A 59 4.92 8.11 8.92
C ALA A 59 5.15 7.65 10.38
N TYR A 60 5.69 6.44 10.55
CA TYR A 60 6.02 5.85 11.86
C TYR A 60 7.51 5.93 12.19
N GLY A 61 8.34 6.56 11.35
CA GLY A 61 9.78 6.68 11.55
C GLY A 61 10.52 5.33 11.50
N VAL A 62 9.95 4.33 10.82
CA VAL A 62 10.57 3.02 10.64
C VAL A 62 11.61 3.13 9.51
N PRO A 63 12.90 2.84 9.77
CA PRO A 63 13.92 2.88 8.73
C PRO A 63 13.68 1.79 7.67
N GLN A 64 13.98 2.13 6.41
CA GLN A 64 14.16 1.13 5.36
C GLN A 64 15.60 0.64 5.43
N ASP A 65 15.85 -0.48 6.10
CA ASP A 65 17.11 -1.21 5.89
C ASP A 65 17.12 -1.71 4.44
N ARG A 66 18.17 -1.33 3.71
CA ARG A 66 18.39 -1.73 2.32
C ARG A 66 19.56 -2.70 2.27
#